data_AF-A0AAD9UI67-F1
#
_entry.id   AF-A0AAD9UI67-F1
#
_cell.length_a   1.000
_cell.length_b   1.000
_cell.length_c   1.000
_cell.angle_alpha   90.00
_cell.angle_beta   90.00
_cell.angle_gamma   90.00
#
_symmetry.space_group_name_H-M   'P 1'
#
loop_
_entity.id
_entity.type
_entity.pdbx_description
1 polymer ?
#
loop_
_entity_poly.entity_id
_entity_poly.type
_entity_poly.pdbx_seq_one_letter_code
_entity_poly.pdbx_strand_id
1 'polypeptide(L)'
;MMRHLRSIMRITWMDKVTNKEILKRKGLPSMEDLLIRKNRQWTGHLMRMSPDMLLKQVLYSQLSSGHGKRGWPRLRSMIPSRET
;
A
#
# COMPACT_ATOMS: atom_id res chain seq x y z
N MET A 1 10.09 -3.97 -14.91
CA MET A 1 11.04 -2.84 -14.80
C MET A 1 12.49 -3.27 -15.02
N MET A 2 13.06 -4.13 -14.16
CA MET A 2 14.52 -4.39 -14.13
C MET A 2 15.13 -4.97 -15.41
N ARG A 3 14.41 -5.82 -16.16
CA ARG A 3 14.91 -6.43 -17.41
C ARG A 3 15.28 -5.38 -18.47
N HIS A 4 14.41 -4.39 -18.68
CA HIS A 4 14.65 -3.33 -19.67
C HIS A 4 15.73 -2.38 -19.18
N LEU A 5 15.76 -2.09 -17.88
CA LEU A 5 16.79 -1.23 -17.30
C LEU A 5 18.19 -1.85 -17.44
N ARG A 6 18.32 -3.16 -17.21
CA ARG A 6 19.56 -3.90 -17.45
C ARG A 6 19.97 -3.92 -18.92
N SER A 7 19.01 -4.09 -19.84
CA SER A 7 19.26 -4.04 -21.29
C SER A 7 19.75 -2.67 -21.76
N ILE A 8 19.09 -1.58 -21.34
CA ILE A 8 19.49 -0.20 -21.67
C ILE A 8 20.89 0.12 -21.13
N MET A 9 21.22 -0.40 -19.95
CA MET A 9 22.54 -0.22 -19.32
C MET A 9 23.59 -1.23 -19.79
N ARG A 10 23.23 -2.16 -20.69
CA ARG A 10 24.09 -3.24 -21.20
C ARG A 10 24.74 -4.07 -20.08
N ILE A 11 24.03 -4.27 -18.97
CA ILE A 11 24.50 -5.06 -17.82
C ILE A 11 24.23 -6.54 -18.09
N THR A 12 25.29 -7.34 -18.04
CA THR A 12 25.24 -8.78 -18.20
C THR A 12 25.22 -9.48 -16.84
N TRP A 13 25.01 -10.80 -16.84
CA TRP A 13 25.08 -11.59 -15.61
C TRP A 13 26.51 -11.65 -15.02
N MET A 14 27.54 -11.39 -15.82
CA MET A 14 28.95 -11.39 -15.42
C MET A 14 29.30 -10.17 -14.55
N ASP A 15 28.61 -9.04 -14.75
CA ASP A 15 28.86 -7.81 -13.99
C ASP A 15 28.45 -7.92 -12.51
N LYS A 16 27.69 -8.96 -12.12
CA LYS A 16 27.22 -9.24 -10.75
C LYS A 16 26.59 -8.03 -10.03
N VAL A 17 26.03 -7.08 -10.77
CA VAL A 17 25.41 -5.88 -10.20
C VAL A 17 24.04 -6.18 -9.61
N THR A 18 23.85 -5.79 -8.36
CA THR A 18 22.58 -5.95 -7.65
C THR A 18 21.52 -4.95 -8.15
N ASN A 19 20.26 -5.34 -8.16
CA ASN A 19 19.15 -4.49 -8.62
C ASN A 19 19.04 -3.15 -7.86
N LYS A 20 19.34 -3.15 -6.56
CA LYS A 20 19.38 -1.94 -5.72
C LYS A 20 20.43 -0.93 -6.23
N GLU A 21 21.62 -1.41 -6.60
CA GLU A 21 22.71 -0.60 -7.14
C GLU A 21 22.32 0.04 -8.49
N ILE A 22 21.65 -0.74 -9.35
CA ILE A 22 21.16 -0.28 -10.67
C ILE A 22 20.15 0.86 -10.51
N LEU A 23 19.22 0.72 -9.56
CA LEU A 23 18.22 1.74 -9.27
C LEU A 23 18.85 2.99 -8.68
N LYS A 24 19.80 2.84 -7.74
CA LYS A 24 20.56 3.95 -7.16
C LYS A 24 21.34 4.73 -8.21
N ARG A 25 22.03 4.04 -9.14
CA ARG A 25 22.78 4.66 -10.24
C ARG A 25 21.89 5.45 -11.20
N LYS A 26 20.61 5.11 -11.30
CA LYS A 26 19.63 5.80 -12.14
C LYS A 26 18.78 6.81 -11.38
N GLY A 27 18.97 6.95 -10.06
CA GLY A 27 18.13 7.81 -9.22
C GLY A 27 16.67 7.35 -9.18
N LEU A 28 16.39 6.08 -9.48
CA LEU A 28 15.04 5.54 -9.48
C LEU A 28 14.69 4.98 -8.10
N PRO A 29 13.47 5.22 -7.60
CA PRO A 29 13.02 4.63 -6.35
C PRO A 29 12.91 3.11 -6.47
N SER A 30 13.18 2.40 -5.38
CA SER A 30 12.93 0.97 -5.27
C SER A 30 11.43 0.67 -5.38
N MET A 31 11.10 -0.59 -5.69
CA MET A 31 9.73 -1.08 -5.59
C MET A 31 9.17 -0.86 -4.18
N GLU A 32 10.02 -1.07 -3.16
CA GLU A 32 9.68 -0.85 -1.75
C GLU A 32 9.32 0.62 -1.50
N ASP A 33 10.14 1.56 -1.98
CA ASP A 33 9.89 3.00 -1.84
C ASP A 33 8.59 3.43 -2.53
N LEU A 34 8.31 2.86 -3.71
CA LEU A 34 7.07 3.10 -4.44
C LEU A 34 5.85 2.62 -3.66
N LEU A 35 5.93 1.41 -3.08
CA LEU A 35 4.86 0.84 -2.25
C LEU A 35 4.63 1.69 -0.99
N ILE A 36 5.69 2.05 -0.28
CA ILE A 36 5.60 2.91 0.91
C ILE A 36 4.96 4.25 0.54
N ARG A 37 5.39 4.87 -0.56
CA ARG A 37 4.83 6.15 -1.02
C ARG A 37 3.34 6.02 -1.37
N LYS A 38 2.96 4.96 -2.10
CA LYS A 38 1.56 4.71 -2.48
C LYS A 38 0.69 4.42 -1.26
N ASN A 39 1.17 3.59 -0.34
CA ASN A 39 0.48 3.31 0.91
C ASN A 39 0.32 4.59 1.73
N ARG A 40 1.36 5.42 1.86
CA ARG A 40 1.26 6.70 2.57
C ARG A 40 0.26 7.66 1.93
N GLN A 41 0.24 7.74 0.60
CA GLN A 41 -0.75 8.53 -0.13
C GLN A 41 -2.17 8.02 0.12
N TRP A 42 -2.36 6.70 0.07
CA TRP A 42 -3.64 6.06 0.34
C TRP A 42 -4.10 6.27 1.79
N THR A 43 -3.22 6.09 2.78
CA THR A 43 -3.51 6.39 4.19
C THR A 43 -3.84 7.86 4.38
N GLY A 44 -3.07 8.77 3.77
CA GLY A 44 -3.37 10.21 3.84
C GLY A 44 -4.70 10.56 3.17
N HIS A 45 -5.06 9.89 2.08
CA HIS A 45 -6.37 10.03 1.44
C HIS A 45 -7.49 9.53 2.37
N LEU A 46 -7.32 8.37 3.01
CA LEU A 46 -8.27 7.84 3.97
C LEU A 46 -8.46 8.75 5.19
N MET A 47 -7.41 9.39 5.68
CA MET A 47 -7.53 10.33 6.79
C MET A 47 -8.44 11.52 6.40
N ARG A 48 -8.36 11.99 5.16
CA ARG A 48 -9.20 13.10 4.63
C ARG A 48 -10.60 12.66 4.22
N MET A 49 -10.79 11.37 3.93
CA MET A 49 -12.09 10.80 3.64
C MET A 49 -13.03 10.93 4.84
N SER A 50 -14.30 11.19 4.59
CA SER A 50 -15.30 11.40 5.62
C SER A 50 -15.50 10.13 6.47
N PRO A 51 -15.76 10.25 7.78
CA PRO A 51 -15.84 9.12 8.71
C PRO A 51 -17.06 8.22 8.49
N ASP A 52 -18.08 8.71 7.78
CA ASP A 52 -19.24 7.96 7.30
C ASP A 52 -18.91 6.98 6.16
N MET A 53 -17.74 7.15 5.52
CA MET A 53 -17.35 6.26 4.44
C MET A 53 -16.93 4.90 4.99
N LEU A 54 -17.63 3.85 4.54
CA LEU A 54 -17.50 2.46 4.98
C LEU A 54 -16.05 1.98 5.11
N LEU A 55 -15.17 2.40 4.19
CA LEU A 55 -13.76 1.99 4.18
C LEU A 55 -13.00 2.44 5.44
N LYS A 56 -13.28 3.65 5.93
CA LYS A 56 -12.65 4.22 7.12
C LYS A 56 -13.15 3.53 8.38
N GLN A 57 -14.45 3.25 8.46
CA GLN A 57 -15.04 2.47 9.55
C GLN A 57 -14.50 1.03 9.60
N VAL A 58 -14.38 0.38 8.44
CA VAL A 58 -13.79 -0.98 8.35
C VAL A 58 -12.33 -0.95 8.77
N LEU A 59 -11.55 0.03 8.32
CA LEU A 59 -10.15 0.13 8.68
C LEU A 59 -9.96 0.36 10.20
N TYR A 60 -10.69 1.31 10.78
CA TYR A 60 -10.57 1.58 12.22
C TYR A 60 -11.11 0.45 13.08
N SER A 61 -12.21 -0.21 12.69
CA SER A 61 -12.71 -1.38 13.42
C SER A 61 -11.71 -2.55 13.42
N GLN A 62 -10.96 -2.74 12.33
CA GLN A 62 -9.87 -3.73 12.28
C GLN A 62 -8.64 -3.32 13.10
N LEU A 63 -8.34 -2.02 13.24
CA LEU A 63 -7.27 -1.54 14.10
C LEU A 63 -7.64 -1.59 15.59
N SER A 64 -8.87 -1.23 15.94
CA SER A 64 -9.35 -1.21 17.33
C SER A 64 -9.63 -2.62 17.86
N SER A 65 -10.13 -3.49 16.99
CA SER A 65 -10.29 -4.92 17.26
C SER A 65 -9.06 -5.64 16.69
N GLY A 66 -7.90 -5.44 17.33
CA GLY A 66 -6.72 -6.23 17.01
C GLY A 66 -7.10 -7.71 17.04
N HIS A 67 -7.05 -8.38 15.89
CA HIS A 67 -7.55 -9.73 15.52
C HIS A 67 -8.69 -9.66 14.50
N GLY A 68 -8.33 -9.46 13.22
CA GLY A 68 -9.25 -9.61 12.09
C GLY A 68 -9.84 -11.02 12.05
N LYS A 69 -11.14 -11.15 12.32
CA LYS A 69 -11.84 -12.43 12.30
C LYS A 69 -11.91 -12.95 10.86
N ARG A 70 -11.30 -14.11 10.63
CA ARG A 70 -11.48 -14.92 9.41
C ARG A 70 -12.97 -15.32 9.32
N GLY A 71 -13.70 -14.75 8.35
CA GLY A 71 -14.95 -15.33 7.85
C GLY A 71 -16.28 -14.56 8.01
N TRP A 72 -16.36 -13.22 7.91
CA TRP A 72 -17.65 -12.51 8.02
C TRP A 72 -18.20 -11.91 6.72
N PRO A 73 -19.41 -12.32 6.29
CA PRO A 73 -20.50 -11.46 5.80
C PRO A 73 -21.43 -11.10 6.99
N ARG A 74 -22.22 -10.02 7.07
CA ARG A 74 -22.90 -9.16 6.09
C ARG A 74 -23.31 -7.86 6.82
N LEU A 75 -22.97 -6.69 6.27
CA LEU A 75 -23.75 -5.44 6.13
C LEU A 75 -25.01 -5.17 7.02
N ARG A 76 -25.03 -5.49 8.32
CA ARG A 76 -26.20 -5.17 9.20
C ARG A 76 -25.88 -4.36 10.45
N SER A 77 -24.62 -4.20 10.84
CA SER A 77 -24.25 -3.38 12.01
C SER A 77 -23.83 -1.94 11.67
N MET A 78 -23.80 -1.56 10.40
CA MET A 78 -23.48 -0.19 9.94
C MET A 78 -24.72 0.72 9.85
N ILE A 79 -25.71 0.51 10.72
CA ILE A 79 -26.74 1.54 10.96
C ILE A 79 -26.35 2.23 12.26
N PRO A 80 -25.86 3.49 12.22
CA PRO A 80 -25.81 4.29 13.43
C PRO A 80 -27.26 4.49 13.87
N SER A 81 -27.62 4.02 15.08
CA SER A 81 -28.87 4.40 15.72
C SER A 81 -28.92 5.93 15.75
N ARG A 82 -29.78 6.51 14.92
CA ARG A 82 -30.18 7.91 15.05
C ARG A 82 -31.15 7.99 16.23
N GLU A 83 -30.78 8.83 17.19
CA GLU A 83 -31.64 9.60 18.11
C GLU A 83 -32.65 8.83 18.98
N THR A 84 -32.40 8.83 20.29
CA THR A 84 -33.15 9.63 21.28
C THR A 84 -32.19 10.10 22.36
#